data_AF-A0A358MH03-F1
#
_entry.id   AF-A0A358MH03-F1
#
_cell.length_a   1.000
_cell.length_b   1.000
_cell.length_c   1.000
_cell.angle_alpha   90.00
_cell.angle_beta   90.00
_cell.angle_gamma   90.00
#
_symmetry.space_group_name_H-M   'P 1'
#
loop_
_entity.id
_entity.type
_entity.pdbx_description
1 polymer ?
#
loop_
_entity_poly.entity_id
_entity_poly.type
_entity_poly.pdbx_seq_one_letter_code
_entity_poly.pdbx_strand_id
1 'polypeptide(L)'
;MSSWVGMEGLSPAARAFDGNTPIPLSVTPERTANRADLIVRDSSGREVQRHALDPSASDVQWTGRDDFGLSAMPGLYTFSVESFLGETSLAETPVQSYSRLVEARLENGATVLVTEEGAEISADLISGIRKPAL
;
A
#
# COMPACT_ATOMS: atom_id res chain seq x y z
N MET A 1 -2.25 18.69 17.21
CA MET A 1 -2.68 17.55 16.37
C MET A 1 -3.38 17.99 15.06
N SER A 2 -3.45 19.29 14.73
CA SER A 2 -4.19 19.81 13.58
C SER A 2 -3.45 19.82 12.23
N SER A 3 -2.26 19.23 12.14
CA SER A 3 -1.40 19.39 10.95
C SER A 3 -1.56 18.30 9.90
N TRP A 4 -2.31 17.21 10.16
CA TRP A 4 -2.33 16.04 9.27
C TRP A 4 -3.66 15.89 8.51
N VAL A 5 -4.74 16.45 9.04
CA VAL A 5 -6.04 16.48 8.36
C VAL A 5 -5.94 17.29 7.06
N GLY A 6 -6.40 16.70 5.97
CA GLY A 6 -6.31 17.25 4.61
C GLY A 6 -4.99 16.95 3.89
N MET A 7 -4.02 16.27 4.54
CA MET A 7 -2.79 15.81 3.91
C MET A 7 -2.91 14.37 3.39
N GLU A 8 -1.91 13.94 2.63
CA GLU A 8 -1.72 12.52 2.27
C GLU A 8 -0.59 11.93 3.12
N GLY A 9 -0.87 10.84 3.83
CA GLY A 9 0.11 10.09 4.62
C GLY A 9 0.60 8.85 3.88
N LEU A 10 1.92 8.67 3.77
CA LEU A 10 2.56 7.48 3.24
C LEU A 10 2.64 6.41 4.34
N SER A 11 2.10 5.21 4.07
CA SER A 11 2.14 4.11 5.05
C SER A 11 1.98 2.75 4.36
N PRO A 12 2.35 1.65 5.04
CA PRO A 12 2.05 0.29 4.58
C PRO A 12 0.65 -0.20 4.99
N ALA A 13 -0.21 0.67 5.53
CA ALA A 13 -1.54 0.29 5.97
C ALA A 13 -2.44 -0.11 4.80
N ALA A 14 -3.56 -0.76 5.11
CA ALA A 14 -4.54 -1.12 4.11
C ALA A 14 -5.05 0.11 3.36
N ARG A 15 -5.13 -0.01 2.05
CA ARG A 15 -5.56 1.05 1.14
C ARG A 15 -6.87 0.67 0.48
N ALA A 16 -7.79 1.62 0.47
CA ALA A 16 -9.06 1.47 -0.24
C ALA A 16 -8.84 1.59 -1.76
N PHE A 17 -9.50 0.69 -2.48
CA PHE A 17 -9.63 0.69 -3.92
C PHE A 17 -11.09 0.83 -4.29
N ASP A 18 -11.40 1.73 -5.22
CA ASP A 18 -12.76 2.03 -5.67
C ASP A 18 -13.23 1.13 -6.83
N GLY A 19 -12.37 0.20 -7.28
CA GLY A 19 -12.64 -0.68 -8.42
C GLY A 19 -12.08 -0.17 -9.76
N ASN A 20 -11.56 1.06 -9.84
CA ASN A 20 -11.19 1.66 -11.12
C ASN A 20 -9.96 2.59 -11.08
N THR A 21 -9.73 3.32 -9.99
CA THR A 21 -8.63 4.29 -9.85
C THR A 21 -7.35 3.59 -9.42
N PRO A 22 -6.31 3.56 -10.27
CA PRO A 22 -5.07 2.88 -9.92
C PRO A 22 -4.40 3.51 -8.70
N ILE A 23 -3.78 2.67 -7.88
CA ILE A 23 -3.09 3.08 -6.66
C ILE A 23 -1.58 3.12 -6.95
N PRO A 24 -0.92 4.30 -6.82
CA PRO A 24 0.53 4.39 -6.82
C PRO A 24 1.11 3.73 -5.57
N LEU A 25 2.11 2.89 -5.77
CA LEU A 25 2.78 2.10 -4.74
C LEU A 25 4.27 2.40 -4.75
N SER A 26 4.83 2.74 -3.59
CA SER A 26 6.28 2.82 -3.40
C SER A 26 6.78 1.48 -2.89
N VAL A 27 7.65 0.85 -3.68
CA VAL A 27 8.15 -0.50 -3.46
C VAL A 27 9.64 -0.48 -3.15
N THR A 28 10.11 -1.42 -2.36
CA THR A 28 11.53 -1.58 -2.04
C THR A 28 11.93 -3.05 -2.13
N PRO A 29 12.08 -3.60 -3.35
CA PRO A 29 12.61 -4.95 -3.52
C PRO A 29 14.02 -5.09 -2.93
N GLU A 30 14.39 -6.31 -2.56
CA GLU A 30 15.75 -6.59 -2.06
C GLU A 30 16.81 -6.33 -3.12
N ARG A 31 17.89 -5.63 -2.75
CA ARG A 31 18.93 -5.19 -3.70
C ARG A 31 19.63 -6.31 -4.45
N THR A 32 19.71 -7.50 -3.85
CA THR A 32 20.35 -8.68 -4.44
C THR A 32 19.36 -9.58 -5.17
N ALA A 33 18.09 -9.20 -5.25
CA ALA A 33 17.06 -9.98 -5.93
C ALA A 33 17.24 -9.93 -7.44
N ASN A 34 16.91 -11.02 -8.12
CA ASN A 34 16.81 -11.08 -9.58
C ASN A 34 15.36 -11.24 -10.07
N ARG A 35 14.41 -11.44 -9.15
CA ARG A 35 12.96 -11.43 -9.38
C ARG A 35 12.29 -10.78 -8.17
N ALA A 36 11.22 -10.02 -8.42
CA ALA A 36 10.38 -9.44 -7.38
C ALA A 36 8.92 -9.60 -7.79
N ASP A 37 8.05 -9.97 -6.87
CA ASP A 37 6.60 -10.09 -7.10
C ASP A 37 5.84 -9.17 -6.16
N LEU A 38 4.95 -8.34 -6.70
CA LEU A 38 3.95 -7.61 -5.92
C LEU A 38 2.86 -8.60 -5.48
N ILE A 39 2.66 -8.71 -4.18
CA ILE A 39 1.61 -9.51 -3.56
C ILE A 39 0.48 -8.58 -3.13
N VAL A 40 -0.75 -8.90 -3.53
CA VAL A 40 -1.94 -8.14 -3.17
C VAL A 40 -2.85 -9.02 -2.34
N ARG A 41 -3.16 -8.57 -1.13
CA ARG A 41 -4.06 -9.29 -0.22
C ARG A 41 -5.32 -8.48 0.06
N ASP A 42 -6.46 -9.17 0.08
CA ASP A 42 -7.75 -8.59 0.46
C ASP A 42 -7.86 -8.37 1.98
N SER A 43 -8.97 -7.76 2.42
CA SER A 43 -9.25 -7.50 3.84
C SER A 43 -9.28 -8.75 4.75
N SER A 44 -9.39 -9.96 4.19
CA SER A 44 -9.29 -11.22 4.95
C SER A 44 -7.84 -11.70 5.11
N GLY A 45 -6.87 -11.00 4.52
CA GLY A 45 -5.47 -11.39 4.46
C GLY A 45 -5.17 -12.45 3.39
N ARG A 46 -6.11 -12.73 2.48
CA ARG A 46 -5.92 -13.71 1.41
C ARG A 46 -5.25 -13.06 0.21
N GLU A 47 -4.23 -13.71 -0.34
CA GLU A 47 -3.63 -13.34 -1.63
C GLU A 47 -4.70 -13.47 -2.72
N VAL A 48 -5.00 -12.34 -3.36
CA VAL A 48 -5.96 -12.26 -4.46
C VAL A 48 -5.30 -12.02 -5.80
N GLN A 49 -4.09 -11.43 -5.80
CA GLN A 49 -3.31 -11.20 -6.99
C GLN A 49 -1.81 -11.26 -6.67
N ARG A 50 -1.04 -11.64 -7.68
CA ARG A 50 0.42 -11.61 -7.71
C ARG A 50 0.87 -11.10 -9.06
N HIS A 51 1.76 -10.12 -9.08
CA HIS A 51 2.28 -9.51 -10.31
C HIS A 51 3.80 -9.50 -10.29
N ALA A 52 4.43 -9.92 -11.39
CA ALA A 52 5.87 -9.77 -11.52
C ALA A 52 6.23 -8.28 -11.62
N LEU A 53 7.26 -7.87 -10.88
CA LEU A 53 7.85 -6.54 -10.91
C LEU A 53 9.28 -6.59 -11.44
N ASP A 54 9.74 -5.46 -11.97
CA ASP A 54 11.18 -5.23 -12.13
C ASP A 54 11.82 -5.17 -10.72
N PRO A 55 12.84 -5.99 -10.41
CA PRO A 55 13.51 -5.97 -9.11
C PRO A 55 14.25 -4.65 -8.82
N SER A 56 14.41 -3.76 -9.81
CA SER A 56 14.95 -2.41 -9.65
C SER A 56 13.88 -1.31 -9.50
N ALA A 57 12.59 -1.67 -9.56
CA ALA A 57 11.49 -0.72 -9.40
C ALA A 57 11.51 -0.08 -8.00
N SER A 58 11.14 1.20 -7.94
CA SER A 58 10.93 1.96 -6.70
C SER A 58 9.50 2.48 -6.59
N ASP A 59 8.84 2.70 -7.72
CA ASP A 59 7.43 3.07 -7.80
C ASP A 59 6.74 2.22 -8.87
N VAL A 60 5.55 1.73 -8.54
CA VAL A 60 4.70 0.96 -9.45
C VAL A 60 3.26 1.43 -9.31
N GLN A 61 2.39 1.03 -10.23
CA GLN A 61 0.98 1.36 -10.19
C GLN A 61 0.15 0.09 -10.19
N TRP A 62 -0.64 -0.12 -9.14
CA TRP A 62 -1.59 -1.21 -9.10
C TRP A 62 -2.94 -0.75 -9.64
N THR A 63 -3.38 -1.36 -10.74
CA THR A 63 -4.61 -0.97 -11.45
C THR A 63 -5.85 -1.73 -10.99
N GLY A 64 -5.68 -2.70 -10.07
CA GLY A 64 -6.72 -3.65 -9.72
C GLY A 64 -6.96 -4.74 -10.75
N ARG A 65 -6.31 -4.73 -11.92
CA ARG A 65 -6.50 -5.74 -12.97
C ARG A 65 -5.39 -6.77 -12.94
N ASP A 66 -5.74 -8.02 -13.19
CA ASP A 66 -4.77 -9.08 -13.48
C ASP A 66 -4.55 -9.30 -14.98
N ASP A 67 -3.56 -10.13 -15.31
CA ASP A 67 -3.18 -10.48 -16.68
C ASP A 67 -4.30 -11.20 -17.45
N PHE A 68 -5.30 -11.72 -16.74
CA PHE A 68 -6.48 -12.39 -17.31
C PHE A 68 -7.67 -11.44 -17.48
N GLY A 69 -7.51 -10.16 -17.14
CA GLY A 69 -8.54 -9.13 -17.26
C GLY A 69 -9.54 -9.10 -16.10
N LEU A 70 -9.34 -9.91 -15.05
CA LEU A 70 -10.16 -9.87 -13.85
C LEU A 70 -9.85 -8.60 -13.07
N SER A 71 -10.90 -7.90 -12.64
CA SER A 71 -10.78 -6.69 -11.84
C SER A 71 -11.01 -7.02 -10.36
N ALA A 72 -10.14 -6.51 -9.49
CA ALA A 72 -10.34 -6.50 -8.06
C ALA A 72 -11.63 -5.74 -7.73
N MET A 73 -12.39 -6.27 -6.77
CA MET A 73 -13.59 -5.60 -6.29
C MET A 73 -13.22 -4.35 -5.48
N PRO A 74 -14.13 -3.38 -5.32
CA PRO A 74 -13.93 -2.30 -4.36
C PRO A 74 -13.72 -2.87 -2.95
N GLY A 75 -12.73 -2.34 -2.22
CA GLY A 75 -12.39 -2.85 -0.90
C GLY A 75 -11.03 -2.38 -0.39
N LEU A 76 -10.66 -2.88 0.79
CA LEU A 76 -9.36 -2.64 1.41
C LEU A 76 -8.35 -3.71 0.98
N TYR A 77 -7.16 -3.26 0.59
CA TYR A 77 -6.07 -4.11 0.15
C TYR A 77 -4.77 -3.75 0.85
N THR A 78 -3.96 -4.77 1.15
CA THR A 78 -2.58 -4.61 1.62
C THR A 78 -1.61 -5.13 0.57
N PHE A 79 -0.45 -4.51 0.50
CA PHE A 79 0.56 -4.77 -0.52
C PHE A 79 1.90 -5.14 0.12
N SER A 80 2.60 -6.07 -0.49
CA SER A 80 3.98 -6.41 -0.17
C SER A 80 4.74 -6.79 -1.43
N VAL A 81 6.07 -6.73 -1.39
CA VAL A 81 6.93 -7.30 -2.43
C VAL A 81 7.65 -8.51 -1.88
N GLU A 82 7.48 -9.66 -2.52
CA GLU A 82 8.32 -10.82 -2.28
C GLU A 82 9.51 -10.79 -3.25
N SER A 83 10.73 -10.76 -2.70
CA SER A 83 11.97 -10.68 -3.47
C SER A 83 12.68 -12.02 -3.50
N PHE A 84 13.24 -12.40 -4.65
CA PHE A 84 13.86 -13.70 -4.86
C PHE A 84 15.28 -13.61 -5.44
N LEU A 85 16.11 -14.59 -5.09
CA LEU A 85 17.34 -14.91 -5.80
C LEU A 85 17.25 -16.33 -6.36
N GLY A 86 16.93 -16.43 -7.65
CA GLY A 86 16.56 -17.70 -8.28
C GLY A 86 15.25 -18.23 -7.67
N GLU A 87 15.28 -19.45 -7.15
CA GLU A 87 14.11 -20.07 -6.49
C GLU A 87 14.03 -19.77 -4.98
N THR A 88 14.99 -19.03 -4.43
CA THR A 88 15.03 -18.73 -2.99
C THR A 88 14.34 -17.40 -2.71
N SER A 89 13.30 -17.40 -1.86
CA SER A 89 12.71 -16.18 -1.31
C SER A 89 13.69 -15.54 -0.32
N LEU A 90 14.02 -14.27 -0.55
CA LEU A 90 14.94 -13.48 0.27
C LEU A 90 14.18 -12.80 1.41
N ALA A 91 13.13 -12.07 1.06
CA ALA A 91 12.30 -11.32 1.99
C ALA A 91 10.96 -10.96 1.36
N GLU A 92 9.94 -10.81 2.20
CA GLU A 92 8.69 -10.16 1.86
C GLU A 92 8.64 -8.79 2.58
N THR A 93 8.67 -7.70 1.84
CA THR A 93 8.73 -6.33 2.38
C THR A 93 7.40 -5.61 2.19
N PRO A 94 6.90 -4.87 3.21
CA PRO A 94 5.64 -4.14 3.08
C PRO A 94 5.78 -3.00 2.07
N VAL A 95 4.74 -2.80 1.26
CA VAL A 95 4.69 -1.74 0.25
C VAL A 95 3.91 -0.56 0.79
N GLN A 96 4.35 0.65 0.47
CA GLN A 96 3.75 1.88 0.98
C GLN A 96 2.87 2.55 -0.08
N SER A 97 1.77 3.17 0.36
CA SER A 97 0.91 3.99 -0.48
C SER A 97 0.45 5.24 0.27
N TYR A 98 0.12 6.30 -0.47
CA TYR A 98 -0.35 7.56 0.10
C TYR A 98 -1.86 7.56 0.29
N SER A 99 -2.35 7.79 1.51
CA SER A 99 -3.78 7.95 1.82
C SER A 99 -4.16 9.32 2.32
N ARG A 100 -5.27 9.85 1.80
CA ARG A 100 -5.82 11.14 2.22
C ARG A 100 -6.35 11.00 3.64
N LEU A 101 -5.82 11.80 4.55
CA LEU A 101 -6.19 11.79 5.96
C LEU A 101 -7.27 12.84 6.20
N VAL A 102 -8.41 12.44 6.76
CA VAL A 102 -9.57 13.32 6.99
C VAL A 102 -9.86 13.56 8.47
N GLU A 103 -9.35 12.71 9.35
CA GLU A 103 -9.48 12.86 10.80
C GLU A 103 -8.19 12.44 11.50
N ALA A 104 -7.88 13.10 12.62
CA ALA A 104 -6.86 12.68 13.56
C ALA A 104 -7.48 12.71 14.96
N ARG A 105 -7.49 11.55 15.62
CA ARG A 105 -8.08 11.35 16.95
C ARG A 105 -7.06 10.78 17.92
N LEU A 106 -7.27 11.04 19.20
CA LEU A 106 -6.50 10.45 20.27
C LEU A 106 -7.32 9.30 20.86
N GLU A 107 -6.83 8.08 20.75
CA GLU A 107 -7.46 6.89 21.30
C GLU A 107 -6.49 6.14 22.18
N ASN A 108 -6.88 5.89 23.44
CA ASN A 108 -6.06 5.18 24.41
C ASN A 108 -4.63 5.75 24.55
N GLY A 109 -4.46 7.06 24.35
CA GLY A 109 -3.15 7.74 24.39
C GLY A 109 -2.32 7.66 23.12
N ALA A 110 -2.80 6.96 22.08
CA ALA A 110 -2.17 6.91 20.76
C ALA A 110 -2.92 7.78 19.74
N THR A 111 -2.19 8.37 18.79
CA THR A 111 -2.82 9.10 17.69
C THR A 111 -3.23 8.12 16.61
N VAL A 112 -4.51 8.11 16.27
CA VAL A 112 -5.07 7.34 15.16
C VAL A 112 -5.56 8.32 14.09
N LEU A 113 -5.26 8.00 12.84
CA LEU A 113 -5.68 8.77 11.68
C LEU A 113 -6.77 8.00 10.96
N VAL A 114 -7.74 8.72 10.44
CA VAL A 114 -8.79 8.14 9.60
C VAL A 114 -8.58 8.64 8.17
N THR A 115 -8.58 7.70 7.22
CA THR A 115 -8.51 8.04 5.80
C THR A 115 -9.86 8.49 5.27
N GLU A 116 -9.89 9.14 4.11
CA GLU A 116 -11.13 9.54 3.44
C GLU A 116 -12.10 8.38 3.23
N GLU A 117 -11.57 7.18 3.07
CA GLU A 117 -12.32 5.94 2.87
C GLU A 117 -12.67 5.21 4.18
N GLY A 118 -12.39 5.84 5.33
CA GLY A 118 -12.74 5.34 6.66
C GLY A 118 -11.77 4.32 7.26
N ALA A 119 -10.62 4.08 6.61
CA ALA A 119 -9.60 3.20 7.17
C ALA A 119 -8.88 3.90 8.34
N GLU A 120 -8.56 3.14 9.38
CA GLU A 120 -7.84 3.65 10.55
C GLU A 120 -6.36 3.26 10.47
N ILE A 121 -5.48 4.25 10.64
CA ILE A 121 -4.02 4.09 10.55
C ILE A 121 -3.40 4.65 11.82
N SER A 122 -2.58 3.85 12.51
CA SER A 122 -1.77 4.37 13.62
C SER A 122 -0.80 5.41 13.10
N ALA A 123 -0.68 6.55 13.79
CA ALA A 123 0.25 7.61 13.40
C ALA A 123 1.71 7.13 13.32
N ASP A 124 2.09 6.11 14.08
CA ASP A 124 3.44 5.52 14.07
C ASP A 124 3.77 4.76 12.76
N LEU A 125 2.75 4.44 11.95
CA LEU A 125 2.94 3.81 10.63
C LEU A 125 3.11 4.82 9.49
N ILE A 126 2.96 6.12 9.77
CA ILE A 126 3.15 7.17 8.76
C ILE A 126 4.66 7.43 8.58
N SER A 127 5.18 7.10 7.40
CA SER A 127 6.59 7.33 7.03
C SER A 127 6.82 8.64 6.29
N GLY A 128 5.75 9.27 5.80
CA GLY A 128 5.83 10.51 5.03
C GLY A 128 4.50 11.24 4.99
N ILE A 129 4.54 12.56 4.82
CA ILE A 129 3.35 13.39 4.70
C ILE A 129 3.53 14.43 3.60
N ARG A 130 2.51 14.65 2.77
CA ARG A 130 2.54 15.66 1.71
C ARG A 130 1.19 16.34 1.53
N LYS A 131 1.21 17.49 0.86
CA LYS A 131 -0.03 18.11 0.37
C LYS A 131 -0.58 17.25 -0.78
N PRO A 132 -1.91 17.07 -0.87
CA PRO A 132 -2.53 16.43 -2.02
C PRO A 132 -2.20 17.23 -3.29
N ALA A 133 -2.14 16.54 -4.43
CA ALA A 133 -2.05 17.20 -5.72
C ALA A 133 -3.31 18.07 -5.95
N LEU A 134 -3.10 19.27 -6.52
CA LEU A 134 -4.17 20.20 -6.89
C LEU A 134 -4.90 19.75 -8.16
#